data_AF-A0A7K3MUY9-F1
#
_entry.id   AF-A0A7K3MUY9-F1
#
_cell.length_a   1.000
_cell.length_b   1.000
_cell.length_c   1.000
_cell.angle_alpha   90.00
_cell.angle_beta   90.00
_cell.angle_gamma   90.00
#
_symmetry.space_group_name_H-M   'P 1'
#
loop_
_entity.id
_entity.type
_entity.pdbx_description
1 polymer ?
#
loop_
_entity_poly.entity_id
_entity_poly.type
_entity_poly.pdbx_seq_one_letter_code
_entity_poly.pdbx_strand_id
1 'polypeptide(L)' 'MNANIQRLFTIAQKETRNIIGLMSGTSLDGLDIAFCKISNSGENTAVELVDFETISYSMEFKDQIRKVFTKKEIIFQ' A
#
# COMPACT_ATOMS: atom_id res chain seq x y z
N MET A 1 -9.67 -32.38 2.18
CA MET A 1 -9.71 -30.90 2.19
C MET A 1 -8.77 -30.40 1.09
N ASN A 2 -9.13 -29.38 0.31
CA ASN A 2 -8.24 -28.82 -0.71
C ASN A 2 -7.06 -28.10 -0.04
N ALA A 3 -5.82 -28.39 -0.45
CA ALA A 3 -4.61 -27.84 0.16
C ALA A 3 -4.54 -26.30 0.09
N ASN A 4 -5.07 -25.69 -0.98
CA ASN A 4 -5.14 -24.23 -1.09
C ASN A 4 -6.09 -23.63 -0.06
N ILE A 5 -7.23 -24.30 0.19
CA ILE A 5 -8.20 -23.86 1.20
C ILE A 5 -7.59 -23.96 2.60
N GLN A 6 -6.87 -25.05 2.91
CA GLN A 6 -6.18 -25.18 4.20
C GLN A 6 -5.14 -24.08 4.41
N ARG A 7 -4.33 -23.79 3.37
CA ARG A 7 -3.32 -22.73 3.45
C ARG A 7 -3.95 -21.35 3.72
N LEU A 8 -5.04 -21.03 3.02
CA LEU A 8 -5.78 -19.78 3.26
C LEU A 8 -6.35 -19.72 4.68
N PHE A 9 -6.90 -20.83 5.18
CA PHE A 9 -7.42 -20.92 6.54
C PHE A 9 -6.33 -20.69 7.59
N THR A 10 -5.15 -21.30 7.43
CA THR A 10 -4.00 -21.08 8.32
C THR A 10 -3.53 -19.62 8.30
N ILE A 11 -3.49 -18.98 7.13
CA ILE A 11 -3.13 -17.57 7.02
C ILE A 11 -4.19 -16.69 7.71
N ALA A 12 -5.47 -17.05 7.56
CA ALA A 12 -6.58 -16.28 8.10
C ALA A 12 -6.59 -16.26 9.65
N GLN A 13 -6.15 -17.34 10.28
CA GLN A 13 -6.10 -17.51 11.74
C GLN A 13 -4.92 -16.82 12.44
N LYS A 14 -3.97 -16.22 11.71
CA LYS A 14 -2.86 -15.51 12.35
C LYS A 14 -3.38 -14.32 13.15
N GLU A 15 -3.03 -14.27 14.43
CA GLU A 15 -3.38 -13.16 15.33
C GLU A 15 -2.76 -11.83 14.91
N THR A 16 -1.56 -11.88 14.34
CA THR A 16 -0.84 -10.72 13.82
C THR A 16 -0.55 -10.91 12.33
N ARG A 17 -0.77 -9.85 11.54
CA ARG A 17 -0.50 -9.81 10.11
C ARG A 17 0.60 -8.82 9.80
N ASN A 18 1.55 -9.29 9.00
CA ASN A 18 2.57 -8.48 8.37
C ASN A 18 1.97 -7.84 7.11
N ILE A 19 1.90 -6.52 7.07
CA ILE A 19 1.25 -5.74 6.02
C ILE A 19 2.23 -4.66 5.53
N ILE A 20 2.28 -4.45 4.21
CA ILE A 20 2.98 -3.32 3.62
C ILE A 20 1.93 -2.30 3.16
N GLY A 21 1.95 -1.12 3.76
CA GLY A 21 1.20 0.04 3.30
C GLY A 21 2.00 0.81 2.25
N LEU A 22 1.34 1.21 1.17
CA LEU A 22 1.93 2.00 0.10
C LEU A 22 1.12 3.27 -0.09
N MET A 23 1.78 4.43 -0.14
CA MET A 23 1.13 5.72 -0.38
C MET A 23 1.96 6.57 -1.35
N SER A 24 1.30 7.13 -2.37
CA SER A 24 1.86 8.15 -3.26
C SER A 24 1.05 9.43 -3.09
N GLY A 25 1.64 10.43 -2.46
CA GLY A 25 1.03 11.75 -2.35
C GLY A 25 0.82 12.43 -3.71
N THR A 26 -0.09 13.42 -3.75
CA THR A 26 -0.35 14.24 -4.95
C THR A 26 0.83 15.15 -5.32
N SER A 27 1.80 15.35 -4.42
CA SER A 27 3.03 16.07 -4.71
C SER A 27 3.97 15.30 -5.64
N LEU A 28 3.75 13.98 -5.82
CA LEU A 28 4.56 13.10 -6.66
C LEU A 28 6.04 13.08 -6.27
N ASP A 29 6.34 13.22 -4.97
CA ASP A 29 7.72 13.28 -4.49
C ASP A 29 8.38 11.91 -4.33
N GLY A 30 7.58 10.91 -3.97
CA GLY A 30 8.03 9.53 -3.81
C GLY A 30 6.89 8.59 -3.43
N LEU A 31 7.27 7.33 -3.22
CA LEU A 31 6.43 6.27 -2.69
C LEU A 31 6.78 6.04 -1.23
N ASP A 32 5.85 6.31 -0.33
CA ASP A 32 5.95 5.95 1.07
C ASP A 32 5.61 4.48 1.25
N ILE A 33 6.46 3.76 1.98
CA ILE A 33 6.36 2.34 2.25
C ILE A 33 6.40 2.14 3.76
N ALA A 34 5.32 1.62 4.33
CA ALA A 34 5.22 1.30 5.75
C ALA A 34 5.11 -0.21 5.93
N PHE A 35 6.09 -0.83 6.59
CA PHE A 35 5.97 -2.21 7.02
C PHE A 35 5.37 -2.26 8.43
N CYS A 36 4.16 -2.80 8.53
CA CYS A 36 3.39 -2.84 9.76
C CYS A 36 3.08 -4.26 10.20
N LYS A 37 3.05 -4.49 11.50
CA LYS A 37 2.33 -5.60 12.12
C LYS A 37 0.99 -5.08 12.63
N ILE A 38 -0.09 -5.74 12.23
CA ILE A 38 -1.45 -5.40 12.66
C ILE A 38 -2.06 -6.60 13.36
N SER A 39 -2.62 -6.38 14.54
CA SER A 39 -3.34 -7.38 15.32
C SER A 39 -4.69 -6.85 15.81
N ASN A 40 -5.53 -7.77 16.29
CA ASN A 40 -6.90 -7.50 16.73
C ASN A 40 -7.78 -6.87 15.63
N SER A 41 -8.97 -6.40 15.99
CA SER A 41 -9.96 -5.84 15.07
C SER A 41 -10.85 -4.80 15.75
N GLY A 42 -11.51 -3.97 14.93
CA GLY A 42 -12.43 -2.94 15.40
C GLY A 42 -11.71 -1.87 16.23
N GLU A 43 -12.33 -1.48 17.34
CA GLU A 43 -11.77 -0.48 18.27
C GLU A 43 -10.47 -0.95 18.94
N ASN A 44 -10.22 -2.26 18.98
CA ASN A 44 -9.05 -2.85 19.62
C ASN A 44 -7.88 -3.09 18.64
N THR A 45 -8.00 -2.66 17.38
CA THR A 45 -6.93 -2.83 16.38
C THR A 45 -5.64 -2.20 16.87
N ALA A 46 -4.60 -3.01 16.94
CA ALA A 46 -3.25 -2.57 17.30
C ALA A 46 -2.38 -2.56 16.05
N VAL A 47 -1.59 -1.49 15.88
CA VAL A 47 -0.68 -1.31 14.75
C VAL A 47 0.71 -1.00 15.30
N GLU A 48 1.69 -1.81 14.91
CA GLU A 48 3.12 -1.59 15.14
C GLU A 48 3.77 -1.26 13.79
N LEU A 49 4.33 -0.06 13.67
CA LEU A 49 5.19 0.30 12.55
C LEU A 49 6.56 -0.32 12.79
N VAL A 50 6.91 -1.31 11.97
CA VAL A 50 8.18 -2.04 12.06
C VAL A 50 9.28 -1.32 11.30
N ASP A 51 8.96 -0.82 10.10
CA ASP A 51 9.88 -0.07 9.27
C ASP A 51 9.13 0.92 8.37
N PHE A 52 9.82 2.00 7.99
CA PHE A 52 9.28 3.02 7.10
C PHE A 52 10.38 3.59 6.20
N GLU A 53 10.11 3.63 4.90
CA GLU A 53 10.98 4.24 3.92
C GLU A 53 10.17 5.02 2.88
N THR A 54 10.73 6.13 2.40
CA THR A 54 10.22 6.86 1.24
C THR A 54 11.18 6.68 0.07
N ILE A 55 10.72 6.06 -1.01
CA ILE A 55 11.49 5.92 -2.24
C ILE A 55 11.16 7.10 -3.15
N SER A 56 12.13 7.99 -3.38
CA SER A 56 11.96 9.13 -4.28
C SER A 56 11.68 8.67 -5.72
N TYR A 57 10.73 9.31 -6.38
CA TYR A 57 10.51 9.05 -7.80
C TYR A 57 11.61 9.67 -8.66
N SER A 58 12.06 8.91 -9.66
CA SER A 58 12.96 9.40 -10.70
C SER A 58 12.32 10.59 -11.44
N MET A 59 13.14 11.53 -11.92
CA MET A 59 12.70 12.69 -12.69
C MET A 59 11.87 12.27 -13.91
N GLU A 60 12.33 11.22 -14.60
CA GLU A 60 11.70 10.65 -15.79
C GLU A 60 10.27 10.18 -15.48
N PHE A 61 10.08 9.47 -14.37
CA PHE A 61 8.77 9.01 -13.93
C PHE A 61 7.84 10.16 -13.56
N LYS A 62 8.34 11.16 -12.81
CA LYS A 62 7.57 12.37 -12.47
C LYS A 62 7.07 13.08 -13.73
N ASP A 63 7.93 13.20 -14.75
CA ASP A 63 7.58 13.84 -16.02
C ASP A 63 6.54 13.05 -16.83
N GLN A 64 6.58 11.71 -16.81
CA GLN A 64 5.53 10.90 -17.43
C GLN A 64 4.19 11.10 -16.75
N ILE A 65 4.16 11.13 -15.41
CA ILE A 65 2.93 11.37 -14.66
C ILE A 65 2.36 12.77 -14.94
N ARG A 66 3.18 13.81 -14.93
CA ARG A 66 2.76 15.19 -15.21
C ARG A 66 2.08 15.36 -16.58
N LYS A 67 2.53 14.61 -17.60
CA LYS A 67 1.90 14.63 -18.93
C LYS A 67 0.45 14.15 -18.91
N VAL A 68 0.11 13.23 -18.00
CA VAL A 68 -1.27 12.75 -17.83
C VAL A 68 -2.12 13.79 -17.10
N PHE A 69 -1.57 14.43 -16.05
CA PHE A 69 -2.27 15.45 -15.27
C PHE A 69 -2.51 16.78 -16.02
N THR A 70 -1.69 17.09 -17.03
CA THR A 70 -1.79 18.35 -17.79
C THR A 70 -2.77 18.27 -18.97
N LYS A 71 -3.42 17.12 -19.20
CA LYS A 71 -4.46 17.02 -20.23
C LYS A 71 -5.68 17.83 -19.81
N LYS A 72 -5.96 18.92 -20.53
CA LYS A 72 -7.25 19.64 -20.45
C LYS A 72 -8.34 18.66 -20.86
N GLU A 73 -9.21 18.35 -19.90
CA GLU A 73 -10.40 17.47 -20.00
C GLU A 73 -10.10 16.00 -20.29
N ILE A 74 -10.20 15.17 -19.24
CA ILE A 74 -10.69 13.81 -19.41
C ILE A 74 -12.20 13.95 -19.61
N ILE A 75 -12.66 13.86 -20.86
CA ILE A 75 -14.08 13.68 -21.15
C ILE A 75 -14.44 12.29 -20.61
N PHE A 76 -15.06 12.24 -19.43
CA PHE A 76 -15.74 11.03 -18.99
C PHE A 76 -16.97 10.87 -19.89
N GLN A 77 -16.94 9.86 -20.76
CA GLN A 77 -18.07 9.42 -21.54
C GLN A 77 -18.90 8.41 -20.74
#